data_AF-A0A977XRB8-F1
#
_entry.id   AF-A0A977XRB8-F1
#
_cell.length_a   1.000
_cell.length_b   1.000
_cell.length_c   1.000
_cell.angle_alpha   90.00
_cell.angle_beta   90.00
_cell.angle_gamma   90.00
#
_symmetry.space_group_name_H-M   'P 1'
#
loop_
_entity.id
_entity.type
_entity.pdbx_description
1 polymer ?
#
loop_
_entity_poly.entity_id
_entity_poly.type
_entity_poly.pdbx_seq_one_letter_code
_entity_poly.pdbx_strand_id
1 'polypeptide(L)'
;MDVAAVSVAIQVMTLPACYITHPKPPVDTKLGSRYCKMMELAMLCARLLNDIGSYRRELEDGKLNLVPLYVRENLACSIDESIEHIKTVVEQKGKEFVELFLSQNYGGVPRTW
;
A
#
# COMPACT_ATOMS: atom_id res chain seq x y z
N MET A 1 11.02 1.77 -1.30
CA MET A 1 9.65 1.50 -0.81
C MET A 1 9.19 0.09 -1.12
N ASP A 2 9.56 -0.49 -2.26
CA ASP A 2 9.05 -1.78 -2.76
C ASP A 2 9.16 -2.93 -1.75
N VAL A 3 10.33 -3.12 -1.13
CA VAL A 3 10.53 -4.17 -0.11
C VAL A 3 9.66 -3.94 1.12
N ALA A 4 9.57 -2.69 1.60
CA ALA A 4 8.79 -2.33 2.77
C ALA A 4 7.27 -2.50 2.54
N ALA A 5 6.78 -2.19 1.34
CA ALA A 5 5.39 -2.38 0.97
C ALA A 5 5.00 -3.88 0.96
N VAL A 6 5.83 -4.74 0.36
CA VAL A 6 5.58 -6.20 0.34
C VAL A 6 5.60 -6.80 1.76
N SER A 7 6.43 -6.26 2.66
CA SER A 7 6.53 -6.75 4.04
C SER A 7 5.25 -6.62 4.87
N VAL A 8 4.26 -5.80 4.44
CA VAL A 8 2.96 -5.64 5.13
C VAL A 8 2.05 -6.85 4.90
N ALA A 9 2.42 -7.75 3.97
CA ALA A 9 1.76 -9.03 3.73
C ALA A 9 0.27 -8.95 3.34
N ILE A 10 -0.22 -7.78 2.87
CA ILE A 10 -1.62 -7.64 2.45
C ILE A 10 -1.98 -8.64 1.36
N GLN A 11 -1.17 -8.76 0.31
CA GLN A 11 -1.44 -9.69 -0.78
C GLN A 11 -1.46 -11.16 -0.30
N VAL A 12 -0.60 -11.51 0.66
CA VAL A 12 -0.55 -12.87 1.25
C VAL A 12 -1.83 -13.19 2.00
N MET A 13 -2.44 -12.20 2.65
CA MET A 13 -3.71 -12.36 3.38
C MET A 13 -4.93 -12.32 2.46
N THR A 14 -4.94 -11.44 1.45
CA THR A 14 -6.12 -11.22 0.60
C THR A 14 -6.28 -12.27 -0.48
N LEU A 15 -5.18 -12.73 -1.09
CA LEU A 15 -5.25 -13.67 -2.20
C LEU A 15 -5.97 -14.99 -1.83
N PRO A 16 -5.70 -15.66 -0.68
CA PRO A 16 -6.46 -16.83 -0.28
C PRO A 16 -7.94 -16.53 -0.08
N ALA A 17 -8.29 -15.38 0.50
CA ALA A 17 -9.68 -14.97 0.70
C ALA A 17 -10.42 -14.79 -0.64
N CYS A 18 -9.74 -14.23 -1.66
CA CYS A 18 -10.28 -14.10 -3.02
C CYS A 18 -10.61 -15.47 -3.64
N TYR A 19 -9.75 -16.48 -3.46
CA TYR A 19 -9.99 -17.83 -3.97
C TYR A 19 -11.09 -18.58 -3.20
N ILE A 20 -11.31 -18.27 -1.92
CA ILE A 20 -12.44 -18.81 -1.15
C ILE A 20 -13.77 -18.29 -1.69
N THR A 21 -13.86 -16.99 -2.03
CA THR A 21 -15.09 -16.37 -2.54
C THR A 21 -15.34 -16.64 -4.03
N HIS A 22 -14.27 -16.79 -4.81
CA HIS A 22 -14.35 -17.13 -6.23
C HIS A 22 -13.24 -18.14 -6.60
N PRO A 23 -13.52 -19.46 -6.55
CA PRO A 23 -12.50 -20.50 -6.70
C PRO A 23 -11.87 -20.60 -8.08
N LYS A 24 -12.46 -19.96 -9.09
CA LYS A 24 -11.94 -19.96 -10.46
C LYS A 24 -10.87 -18.86 -10.60
N PRO A 25 -9.66 -19.18 -11.08
CA PRO A 25 -8.67 -18.16 -11.34
C PRO A 25 -9.18 -17.18 -12.41
N PRO A 26 -8.88 -15.88 -12.30
CA PRO A 26 -9.28 -14.89 -13.27
C PRO A 26 -8.67 -15.23 -14.63
N VAL A 27 -9.38 -14.86 -15.70
CA VAL A 27 -8.98 -15.17 -17.08
C VAL A 27 -7.66 -14.45 -17.45
N ASP A 28 -7.30 -13.40 -16.71
CA ASP A 28 -6.08 -12.61 -16.90
C ASP A 28 -5.26 -12.59 -15.60
N THR A 29 -4.52 -13.67 -15.34
CA THR A 29 -3.54 -13.76 -14.23
C THR A 29 -2.22 -13.05 -14.54
N LYS A 30 -2.15 -12.22 -15.59
CA LYS A 30 -0.91 -11.54 -15.95
C LYS A 30 -0.49 -10.54 -14.87
N LEU A 31 0.82 -10.45 -14.71
CA LEU A 31 1.49 -9.31 -14.09
C LEU A 31 0.96 -8.03 -14.77
N GLY A 32 0.28 -7.16 -14.03
CA GLY A 32 -0.43 -5.99 -14.58
C GLY A 32 -1.96 -6.06 -14.54
N SER A 33 -2.56 -7.11 -13.97
CA SER A 33 -3.99 -7.14 -13.71
C SER A 33 -4.44 -6.01 -12.76
N ARG A 34 -5.72 -5.63 -12.84
CA ARG A 34 -6.37 -4.68 -11.93
C ARG A 34 -6.12 -5.04 -10.46
N TYR A 35 -6.18 -6.34 -10.12
CA TYR A 35 -5.92 -6.84 -8.78
C TYR A 35 -4.50 -6.53 -8.31
N CYS A 36 -3.48 -6.84 -9.12
CA CYS A 36 -2.08 -6.58 -8.75
C CYS A 36 -1.86 -5.09 -8.45
N LYS A 37 -2.38 -4.21 -9.32
CA LYS A 37 -2.27 -2.76 -9.12
C LYS A 37 -2.99 -2.27 -7.87
N MET A 38 -4.18 -2.81 -7.58
CA MET A 38 -4.90 -2.51 -6.34
C MET A 38 -4.11 -2.97 -5.11
N MET A 39 -3.52 -4.17 -5.14
CA MET A 39 -2.71 -4.68 -4.03
C MET A 39 -1.44 -3.87 -3.82
N GLU A 40 -0.76 -3.43 -4.88
CA GLU A 40 0.39 -2.51 -4.80
C GLU A 40 0.03 -1.22 -4.07
N LEU A 41 -1.08 -0.59 -4.48
CA LEU A 41 -1.57 0.64 -3.85
C LEU A 41 -1.98 0.42 -2.39
N ALA A 42 -2.69 -0.67 -2.10
CA ALA A 42 -3.09 -1.02 -0.74
C ALA A 42 -1.89 -1.28 0.17
N MET A 43 -0.89 -2.05 -0.30
CA MET A 43 0.36 -2.31 0.43
C MET A 43 1.15 -1.03 0.69
N LEU A 44 1.25 -0.15 -0.30
CA LEU A 44 1.91 1.15 -0.13
C LEU A 44 1.19 2.00 0.92
N CYS A 45 -0.11 2.20 0.79
CA CYS A 45 -0.89 2.98 1.75
C CYS A 45 -0.78 2.41 3.17
N ALA A 46 -0.90 1.09 3.32
CA ALA A 46 -0.80 0.44 4.62
C ALA A 46 0.60 0.56 5.23
N ARG A 47 1.66 0.48 4.41
CA ARG A 47 3.04 0.71 4.87
C ARG A 47 3.22 2.15 5.37
N LEU A 48 2.80 3.13 4.58
CA LEU A 48 2.90 4.54 4.93
C LEU A 48 2.11 4.89 6.20
N LEU A 49 0.88 4.38 6.32
CA LEU A 49 0.06 4.56 7.52
C LEU A 49 0.67 3.87 8.75
N ASN A 50 1.26 2.68 8.57
CA ASN A 50 1.97 2.00 9.63
C ASN A 50 3.20 2.81 10.08
N ASP A 51 3.96 3.36 9.14
CA ASP A 51 5.15 4.15 9.44
C ASP A 51 4.79 5.40 10.27
N ILE A 52 3.73 6.14 9.88
CA ILE A 52 3.19 7.27 10.67
C ILE A 52 2.75 6.82 12.07
N GLY A 53 2.07 5.69 12.18
CA GLY A 53 1.51 5.22 13.45
C GLY A 53 2.56 4.62 14.41
N SER A 54 3.73 4.23 13.90
CA SER A 54 4.71 3.45 14.66
C SER A 54 6.08 4.09 14.82
N TYR A 55 6.38 5.20 14.10
CA TYR A 55 7.73 5.75 14.02
C TYR A 55 8.40 6.01 15.36
N ARG A 56 7.68 6.47 16.39
CA ARG A 56 8.26 6.75 17.70
C ARG A 56 8.83 5.50 18.36
N ARG A 57 8.00 4.45 18.45
CA ARG A 57 8.39 3.15 19.00
C ARG A 57 9.50 2.51 18.17
N GLU A 58 9.38 2.57 16.84
CA GLU A 58 10.41 1.98 15.96
C GLU A 58 11.74 2.72 16.06
N LEU A 59 11.73 4.05 16.21
CA LEU A 59 12.92 4.84 16.44
C LEU A 59 13.59 4.51 17.79
N GLU A 60 12.79 4.34 18.84
CA GLU A 60 13.28 3.90 20.17
C GLU A 60 13.93 2.50 20.09
N ASP A 61 13.34 1.59 19.29
CA ASP A 61 13.86 0.26 19.02
C ASP A 61 15.09 0.25 18.07
N GLY A 62 15.52 1.41 17.57
CA GLY A 62 16.60 1.53 16.58
C GLY A 62 16.26 0.97 15.19
N LYS A 63 14.96 0.78 14.90
CA LYS A 63 14.45 0.30 13.61
C LYS A 63 14.30 1.47 12.62
N LEU A 64 14.46 1.14 11.35
CA LEU A 64 14.30 2.11 10.27
C LEU A 64 12.80 2.34 9.99
N ASN A 65 12.41 3.61 9.89
CA ASN A 65 11.05 4.04 9.58
C ASN A 65 11.10 5.23 8.60
N LEU A 66 10.12 5.34 7.71
CA LEU A 66 10.11 6.37 6.66
C LEU A 66 10.01 7.80 7.21
N VAL A 67 9.27 8.04 8.30
CA VAL A 67 9.09 9.39 8.88
C VAL A 67 10.44 10.04 9.25
N PRO A 68 11.26 9.46 10.15
CA PRO A 68 12.56 10.03 10.47
C PRO A 68 13.55 9.95 9.30
N LEU A 69 13.41 8.96 8.41
CA LEU A 69 14.26 8.85 7.21
C LEU A 69 14.05 10.03 6.25
N TYR A 70 12.79 10.41 6.01
CA TYR A 70 12.45 11.52 5.13
C TYR A 70 13.02 12.85 5.64
N VAL A 71 12.95 13.10 6.96
CA VAL A 71 13.60 14.26 7.59
C VAL A 71 15.12 14.23 7.39
N ARG A 72 15.75 13.06 7.58
CA ARG A 72 17.21 12.92 7.42
C ARG A 72 17.67 13.22 5.99
N GLU A 73 16.88 12.80 4.99
CA GLU A 73 17.19 13.03 3.58
C GLU A 73 16.82 14.45 3.12
N ASN A 74 15.91 15.11 3.82
CA ASN A 74 15.45 16.48 3.55
C ASN A 74 15.76 17.37 4.75
N LEU A 75 17.03 17.79 4.90
CA LEU A 75 17.57 18.49 6.09
C LEU A 75 16.82 19.77 6.55
N ALA A 76 15.91 20.31 5.73
CA ALA A 76 15.05 21.45 6.07
C ALA A 76 13.62 21.05 6.49
N CYS A 77 13.32 19.76 6.60
CA CYS A 77 11.99 19.23 6.87
C CYS A 77 11.84 18.81 8.33
N SER A 78 10.78 19.27 8.98
CA SER A 78 10.35 18.82 10.31
C SER A 78 9.65 17.44 10.24
N ILE A 79 9.50 16.79 11.39
CA ILE A 79 8.73 15.55 11.51
C ILE A 79 7.27 15.76 11.08
N ASP A 80 6.68 16.92 11.43
CA ASP A 80 5.30 17.22 11.07
C ASP A 80 5.15 17.41 9.55
N GLU A 81 6.10 18.09 8.89
CA GLU A 81 6.13 18.21 7.43
C GLU A 81 6.35 16.85 6.75
N SER A 82 7.17 15.97 7.34
CA SER A 82 7.34 14.60 6.85
C SER A 82 6.03 13.81 6.93
N ILE A 83 5.32 13.89 8.07
CA ILE A 83 4.03 13.23 8.25
C ILE A 83 3.01 13.78 7.25
N GLU A 84 2.96 15.09 7.05
CA GLU A 84 2.02 15.72 6.13
C GLU A 84 2.30 15.33 4.67
N HIS A 85 3.58 15.25 4.29
CA HIS A 85 3.98 14.72 2.99
C HIS A 85 3.50 13.28 2.81
N ILE A 86 3.77 12.40 3.78
CA ILE A 86 3.35 10.99 3.70
C ILE A 86 1.83 10.87 3.63
N LYS A 87 1.08 11.66 4.41
CA LYS A 87 -0.39 11.71 4.34
C LYS A 87 -0.88 12.13 2.96
N THR A 88 -0.25 13.13 2.34
CA THR A 88 -0.58 13.55 0.98
C THR A 88 -0.39 12.41 -0.02
N VAL A 89 0.70 11.64 0.10
CA VAL A 89 0.93 10.45 -0.74
C VAL A 89 -0.15 9.39 -0.49
N VAL A 90 -0.49 9.11 0.77
CA VAL A 90 -1.57 8.17 1.12
C VAL A 90 -2.90 8.61 0.52
N GLU A 91 -3.25 9.90 0.58
CA GLU A 91 -4.49 10.41 0.02
C GLU A 91 -4.53 10.24 -1.51
N GLN A 92 -3.44 10.60 -2.20
CA GLN A 92 -3.34 10.46 -3.66
C GLN A 92 -3.44 9.00 -4.09
N LYS A 93 -2.72 8.09 -3.42
CA LYS A 93 -2.72 6.66 -3.73
C LYS A 93 -4.00 5.96 -3.31
N GLY A 94 -4.64 6.43 -2.25
CA GLY A 94 -5.98 6.00 -1.85
C GLY A 94 -7.04 6.36 -2.90
N LYS A 95 -6.97 7.56 -3.49
CA LYS A 95 -7.84 7.95 -4.61
C LYS A 95 -7.62 7.05 -5.83
N GLU A 96 -6.37 6.82 -6.24
CA GLU A 96 -6.01 5.90 -7.33
C GLU A 96 -6.57 4.48 -7.09
N PHE A 97 -6.51 3.99 -5.84
CA PHE A 97 -7.08 2.69 -5.47
C PHE A 97 -8.61 2.66 -5.65
N VAL A 98 -9.31 3.68 -5.16
CA VAL A 98 -10.78 3.76 -5.25
C VAL A 98 -11.22 3.88 -6.71
N GLU A 99 -10.52 4.66 -7.53
CA GLU A 99 -10.79 4.79 -8.96
C GLU A 99 -10.65 3.43 -9.67
N LEU A 100 -9.59 2.67 -9.39
CA LEU A 100 -9.42 1.32 -9.94
C LEU A 100 -10.50 0.36 -9.47
N PHE A 101 -10.89 0.42 -8.19
CA PHE A 101 -11.95 -0.42 -7.63
C PHE A 101 -13.31 -0.15 -8.30
N LEU A 102 -13.65 1.13 -8.50
CA LEU A 102 -14.89 1.55 -9.14
C LEU A 102 -14.88 1.42 -10.67
N SER A 103 -13.70 1.32 -11.28
CA SER A 103 -13.58 1.19 -12.73
C SER A 103 -14.35 -0.04 -13.24
N GLN A 104 -15.21 0.19 -14.24
CA GLN A 104 -15.97 -0.87 -14.92
C GLN A 104 -15.09 -1.74 -15.83
N ASN A 105 -13.78 -1.47 -15.87
CA ASN A 105 -12.85 -2.17 -16.73
C ASN A 105 -12.64 -3.59 -16.19
N TYR A 106 -13.43 -4.52 -16.71
CA TYR A 106 -13.45 -5.91 -16.30
C TYR A 106 -12.21 -6.61 -16.85
N GLY A 107 -11.06 -6.40 -16.23
CA GLY A 107 -9.78 -7.04 -16.58
C GLY A 107 -9.75 -8.54 -16.23
N GLY A 108 -10.85 -9.27 -16.42
CA GLY A 108 -10.97 -10.70 -16.10
C GLY A 108 -10.98 -11.04 -14.61
N VAL A 109 -10.92 -10.06 -13.71
CA VAL A 109 -10.94 -10.24 -12.25
C VAL A 109 -12.37 -10.10 -11.69
N PRO A 110 -12.86 -11.06 -10.88
CA PRO A 110 -14.17 -10.97 -10.24
C PRO A 110 -14.35 -9.67 -9.43
N ARG A 111 -15.57 -9.13 -9.36
CA ARG A 111 -15.87 -7.97 -8.49
C ARG A 111 -15.79 -8.28 -7.00
N THR A 112 -15.83 -9.56 -6.63
CA THR A 112 -15.71 -10.03 -5.25
C THR A 112 -14.26 -10.17 -4.80
N TRP A 113 -13.29 -9.92 -5.70
CA TRP A 113 -11.86 -9.87 -5.41
C TRP A 113 -11.44 -8.44 -5.07
#